data_AF-A0A2T0IHY1-F1
#
_entry.id   AF-A0A2T0IHY1-F1
#
_cell.length_a   1.000
_cell.length_b   1.000
_cell.length_c   1.000
_cell.angle_alpha   90.00
_cell.angle_beta   90.00
_cell.angle_gamma   90.00
#
_symmetry.space_group_name_H-M   'P 1'
#
loop_
_entity.id
_entity.type
_entity.pdbx_description
1 polymer ?
#
loop_
_entity_poly.entity_id
_entity_poly.type
_entity_poly.pdbx_seq_one_letter_code
_entity_poly.pdbx_strand_id
1 'polypeptide(L)'
;MSEVALATAPLTAPPVIRALLAKLAIPYTEVIEQPGLNPARKVQAVLLEDAVGALMVLFPQSQLLDLNRLAELTGRRLTAVAPERVERMLGKHDLSLLPGLPPLTSSPCLYEGRLLNEPSLLVHSGEAGLLLEIPTDAFKSLLTKASAAQFGEPLSNIRPNLDRPNDDREEITQAMQAFTARRIQQRLEATIEIPPLADTAQKIIKLRVDPNATIDDITGVVETDPALAAQVVSWAASPYYASPGKIRSVEDAIVRVLGFDLVINLALGLALGKTLSLPKDRPHLSTPYWHQSIYTAAVIEGLTRAMPRAQRPEAGLTYLAGLLHNFGYLLLAHVFPPHFSLICRHLEVNPHLCHSYVEQHLLGISREQIGAWLMRYWDMPDELCTALRFQHDPTYDGQYAEYPNLVCLAVRLLRSRGIGSGPDESIPDALLERLGLSREKAEDVVGKVLDAEVLLRELASQFSQG
;
A
#
# COMPACT_ATOMS: atom_id res chain seq x y z
N MET A 1 -12.23 -15.76 38.23
CA MET A 1 -12.70 -14.58 39.01
C MET A 1 -11.68 -13.47 38.77
N SER A 2 -11.93 -12.38 38.05
CA SER A 2 -13.09 -11.87 37.33
C SER A 2 -12.54 -11.16 36.08
N GLU A 3 -13.01 -11.54 34.90
CA GLU A 3 -12.94 -10.67 33.72
C GLU A 3 -13.66 -9.39 34.08
N VAL A 4 -12.93 -8.28 34.20
CA VAL A 4 -13.53 -6.96 34.15
C VAL A 4 -13.81 -6.72 32.67
N ALA A 5 -15.03 -7.06 32.25
CA ALA A 5 -15.60 -6.55 31.03
C ALA A 5 -15.52 -5.01 31.09
N LEU A 6 -14.54 -4.44 30.38
CA LEU A 6 -14.56 -3.03 30.00
C LEU A 6 -15.78 -2.85 29.12
N ALA A 7 -16.91 -2.51 29.72
CA ALA A 7 -18.07 -2.00 29.02
C ALA A 7 -17.63 -0.71 28.31
N THR A 8 -17.33 -0.81 27.01
CA THR A 8 -17.14 0.35 26.15
C THR A 8 -18.40 1.20 26.26
N ALA A 9 -18.24 2.46 26.66
CA ALA A 9 -19.34 3.41 26.64
C ALA A 9 -20.00 3.40 25.26
N PRO A 10 -21.33 3.56 25.15
CA PRO A 10 -21.98 3.65 23.85
C PRO A 10 -21.32 4.77 23.05
N LEU A 11 -20.80 4.42 21.86
CA LEU A 11 -20.27 5.38 20.90
C LEU A 11 -21.42 6.33 20.55
N THR A 12 -21.28 7.61 20.93
CA THR A 12 -22.26 8.65 20.64
C THR A 12 -21.58 9.76 19.87
N ALA A 13 -22.32 10.47 19.03
CA ALA A 13 -21.73 11.50 18.19
C ALA A 13 -21.05 12.59 19.07
N PRO A 14 -19.90 13.15 18.64
CA PRO A 14 -19.24 14.23 19.35
C PRO A 14 -20.18 15.41 19.65
N PRO A 15 -20.06 16.08 20.82
CA PRO A 15 -20.97 17.17 21.21
C PRO A 15 -21.09 18.29 20.18
N VAL A 16 -19.98 18.64 19.50
CA VAL A 16 -19.95 19.67 18.46
C VAL A 16 -20.84 19.32 17.27
N ILE A 17 -20.86 18.03 16.87
CA ILE A 17 -21.67 17.55 15.74
C ILE A 17 -23.14 17.49 16.12
N ARG A 18 -23.46 17.00 17.34
CA ARG A 18 -24.83 17.02 17.86
C ARG A 18 -25.39 18.44 17.94
N ALA A 19 -24.62 19.37 18.48
CA ALA A 19 -25.02 20.78 18.57
C ALA A 19 -25.23 21.41 17.19
N LEU A 20 -24.36 21.10 16.22
CA LEU A 20 -24.49 21.56 14.84
C LEU A 20 -25.78 21.05 14.19
N LEU A 21 -26.02 19.74 14.23
CA LEU A 21 -27.20 19.12 13.61
C LEU A 21 -28.49 19.55 14.30
N ALA A 22 -28.51 19.68 15.63
CA ALA A 22 -29.66 20.20 16.37
C ALA A 22 -29.97 21.66 16.00
N LYS A 23 -28.95 22.52 15.89
CA LYS A 23 -29.12 23.93 15.47
C LYS A 23 -29.71 24.04 14.06
N LEU A 24 -29.34 23.11 13.18
CA LEU A 24 -29.82 23.06 11.80
C LEU A 24 -31.11 22.24 11.63
N ALA A 25 -31.66 21.70 12.72
CA ALA A 25 -32.83 20.83 12.72
C ALA A 25 -32.71 19.60 11.78
N ILE A 26 -31.50 19.02 11.70
CA ILE A 26 -31.21 17.85 10.86
C ILE A 26 -31.50 16.57 11.65
N PRO A 27 -32.50 15.77 11.25
CA PRO A 27 -32.69 14.45 11.84
C PRO A 27 -31.55 13.51 11.43
N TYR A 28 -31.09 12.71 12.37
CA TYR A 28 -30.10 11.67 12.12
C TYR A 28 -30.32 10.48 13.07
N THR A 29 -29.79 9.33 12.70
CA THR A 29 -29.66 8.15 13.56
C THR A 29 -28.20 7.73 13.64
N GLU A 30 -27.73 7.33 14.82
CA GLU A 30 -26.37 6.83 15.01
C GLU A 30 -26.28 5.37 14.57
N VAL A 31 -25.31 5.07 13.70
CA VAL A 31 -25.10 3.74 13.11
C VAL A 31 -23.65 3.34 13.31
N ILE A 32 -23.41 2.16 13.89
CA ILE A 32 -22.05 1.63 14.05
C ILE A 32 -21.52 1.26 12.67
N GLU A 33 -20.29 1.69 12.39
CA GLU A 33 -19.62 1.31 11.15
C GLU A 33 -19.28 -0.17 11.16
N GLN A 34 -19.78 -0.90 10.18
CA GLN A 34 -19.55 -2.33 10.04
C GLN A 34 -19.40 -2.72 8.56
N PRO A 35 -18.73 -3.84 8.25
CA PRO A 35 -18.66 -4.37 6.89
C PRO A 35 -20.06 -4.62 6.30
N GLY A 36 -20.22 -4.41 4.99
CA GLY A 36 -21.47 -4.70 4.27
C GLY A 36 -22.47 -3.54 4.16
N LEU A 37 -22.20 -2.38 4.78
CA LEU A 37 -22.95 -1.15 4.49
C LEU A 37 -22.80 -0.77 3.02
N ASN A 38 -23.89 -0.34 2.38
CA ASN A 38 -23.88 0.05 0.96
C ASN A 38 -22.89 1.22 0.73
N PRO A 39 -21.80 1.03 -0.03
CA PRO A 39 -20.80 2.08 -0.26
C PRO A 39 -21.34 3.28 -1.04
N ALA A 40 -22.43 3.13 -1.79
CA ALA A 40 -23.08 4.25 -2.47
C ALA A 40 -23.73 5.25 -1.49
N ARG A 41 -24.12 4.78 -0.30
CA ARG A 41 -24.70 5.59 0.78
C ARG A 41 -23.64 6.28 1.65
N LYS A 42 -22.41 5.74 1.69
CA LYS A 42 -21.33 6.26 2.54
C LYS A 42 -20.70 7.50 1.89
N VAL A 43 -20.79 8.63 2.57
CA VAL A 43 -20.24 9.90 2.10
C VAL A 43 -18.75 9.98 2.46
N GLN A 44 -17.91 10.07 1.43
CA GLN A 44 -16.51 10.47 1.57
C GLN A 44 -16.41 11.99 1.55
N ALA A 45 -15.55 12.53 2.41
CA ALA A 45 -15.31 13.96 2.53
C ALA A 45 -13.81 14.23 2.47
N VAL A 46 -13.39 15.06 1.51
CA VAL A 46 -11.98 15.42 1.33
C VAL A 46 -11.86 16.93 1.26
N LEU A 47 -10.87 17.49 1.96
CA LEU A 47 -10.52 18.89 1.85
C LEU A 47 -9.34 19.02 0.90
N LEU A 48 -9.53 19.81 -0.15
CA LEU A 48 -8.52 20.11 -1.15
C LEU A 48 -8.13 21.59 -1.10
N GLU A 49 -6.96 21.95 -1.61
CA GLU A 49 -6.54 23.33 -1.73
C GLU A 49 -5.61 23.59 -2.91
N ASP A 50 -5.47 24.88 -3.23
CA ASP A 50 -4.48 25.45 -4.12
C ASP A 50 -4.18 26.90 -3.67
N ALA A 51 -3.54 27.71 -4.51
CA ALA A 51 -3.27 29.12 -4.22
C ALA A 51 -4.52 30.01 -4.11
N VAL A 52 -5.67 29.59 -4.64
CA VAL A 52 -6.94 30.33 -4.57
C VAL A 52 -7.65 30.09 -3.24
N GLY A 53 -7.54 28.88 -2.68
CA GLY A 53 -8.06 28.56 -1.36
C GLY A 53 -8.52 27.10 -1.20
N ALA A 54 -9.18 26.80 -0.09
CA ALA A 54 -9.67 25.46 0.18
C ALA A 54 -11.01 25.16 -0.54
N LEU A 55 -11.24 23.88 -0.84
CA LEU A 55 -12.48 23.34 -1.39
C LEU A 55 -12.80 22.01 -0.71
N MET A 56 -14.00 21.88 -0.16
CA MET A 56 -14.50 20.61 0.36
C MET A 56 -15.17 19.84 -0.77
N VAL A 57 -14.83 18.56 -0.93
CA VAL A 57 -15.39 17.67 -1.95
C VAL A 57 -16.09 16.49 -1.27
N LEU A 58 -17.34 16.25 -1.66
CA LEU A 58 -18.16 15.15 -1.17
C LEU A 58 -18.50 14.16 -2.29
N PHE A 59 -18.32 12.87 -2.07
CA PHE A 59 -18.63 11.84 -3.08
C PHE A 59 -18.95 10.50 -2.41
N PRO A 60 -19.63 9.56 -3.09
CA PRO A 60 -19.95 8.27 -2.50
C PRO A 60 -18.71 7.37 -2.43
N GLN A 61 -18.59 6.54 -1.39
CA GLN A 61 -17.49 5.57 -1.24
C GLN A 61 -17.42 4.56 -2.39
N SER A 62 -18.53 4.34 -3.11
CA SER A 62 -18.57 3.54 -4.34
C SER A 62 -17.88 4.17 -5.56
N GLN A 63 -17.17 5.28 -5.38
CA GLN A 63 -16.49 6.01 -6.44
C GLN A 63 -15.04 6.36 -6.07
N LEU A 64 -14.25 6.53 -7.12
CA LEU A 64 -12.95 7.19 -7.09
C LEU A 64 -13.14 8.67 -7.40
N LEU A 65 -12.58 9.56 -6.57
CA LEU A 65 -12.46 10.98 -6.86
C LEU A 65 -11.36 11.21 -7.90
N ASP A 66 -11.75 11.65 -9.10
CA ASP A 66 -10.85 11.93 -10.21
C ASP A 66 -10.44 13.42 -10.20
N LEU A 67 -9.16 13.67 -9.86
CA LEU A 67 -8.62 15.03 -9.78
C LEU A 67 -8.48 15.69 -11.15
N ASN A 68 -8.34 14.92 -12.24
CA ASN A 68 -8.28 15.49 -13.59
C ASN A 68 -9.65 16.06 -13.97
N ARG A 69 -10.72 15.28 -13.76
CA ARG A 69 -12.10 15.76 -14.00
C ARG A 69 -12.44 16.96 -13.12
N LEU A 70 -12.04 16.92 -11.85
CA LEU A 70 -12.24 18.04 -10.95
C LEU A 70 -11.50 19.30 -11.45
N ALA A 71 -10.28 19.14 -11.96
CA ALA A 71 -9.51 20.25 -12.53
C ALA A 71 -10.12 20.81 -13.81
N GLU A 72 -10.68 19.96 -14.68
CA GLU A 72 -11.40 20.39 -15.89
C GLU A 72 -12.67 21.19 -15.53
N LEU A 73 -13.42 20.75 -14.52
CA LEU A 73 -14.66 21.40 -14.08
C LEU A 73 -14.42 22.73 -13.37
N THR A 74 -13.38 22.80 -12.55
CA THR A 74 -13.12 23.97 -11.69
C THR A 74 -12.11 24.94 -12.29
N GLY A 75 -11.32 24.50 -13.28
CA GLY A 75 -10.14 25.21 -13.77
C GLY A 75 -8.99 25.28 -12.74
N ARG A 76 -9.08 24.52 -11.65
CA ARG A 76 -8.16 24.57 -10.50
C ARG A 76 -7.39 23.27 -10.35
N ARG A 77 -6.09 23.38 -10.06
CA ARG A 77 -5.24 22.21 -9.77
C ARG A 77 -5.16 21.99 -8.27
N LEU A 78 -6.20 21.35 -7.76
CA LEU A 78 -6.39 21.09 -6.35
C LEU A 78 -5.58 19.88 -5.89
N THR A 79 -4.96 19.97 -4.71
CA THR A 79 -4.30 18.85 -4.02
C THR A 79 -4.92 18.64 -2.66
N ALA A 80 -4.74 17.45 -2.08
CA ALA A 80 -5.17 17.20 -0.70
C ALA A 80 -4.55 18.23 0.25
N VAL A 81 -5.34 18.70 1.22
CA VAL A 81 -4.78 19.47 2.34
C VAL A 81 -3.90 18.52 3.16
N ALA A 82 -2.72 18.99 3.55
CA ALA A 82 -1.78 18.20 4.35
C ALA A 82 -2.45 17.64 5.62
N PRO A 83 -2.23 16.35 5.96
CA PRO A 83 -2.88 15.69 7.09
C PRO A 83 -2.74 16.45 8.42
N GLU A 84 -1.57 17.02 8.71
CA GLU A 84 -1.30 17.73 9.96
C GLU A 84 -2.15 19.00 10.09
N ARG A 85 -2.53 19.62 8.96
CA ARG A 85 -3.41 20.77 8.94
C ARG A 85 -4.86 20.36 9.13
N VAL A 86 -5.28 19.23 8.56
CA VAL A 86 -6.60 18.65 8.78
C VAL A 86 -6.75 18.26 10.25
N GLU A 87 -5.79 17.53 10.82
CA GLU A 87 -5.75 17.14 12.23
C GLU A 87 -5.82 18.36 13.16
N ARG A 88 -5.04 19.41 12.90
CA ARG A 88 -5.09 20.65 13.69
C ARG A 88 -6.44 21.36 13.60
N MET A 89 -7.11 21.30 12.45
CA MET A 89 -8.44 21.87 12.28
C MET A 89 -9.48 21.07 13.07
N LEU A 90 -9.44 19.75 12.95
CA LEU A 90 -10.39 18.83 13.61
C LEU A 90 -10.19 18.78 15.12
N GLY A 91 -8.93 18.81 15.60
CA GLY A 91 -8.59 18.82 17.02
C GLY A 91 -9.08 20.05 17.79
N LYS A 92 -9.42 21.16 17.13
CA LYS A 92 -10.10 22.30 17.78
C LYS A 92 -11.52 21.98 18.22
N HIS A 93 -12.08 20.90 17.69
CA HIS A 93 -13.44 20.45 17.89
C HIS A 93 -13.51 19.02 18.45
N ASP A 94 -12.37 18.48 18.92
CA ASP A 94 -12.23 17.10 19.41
C ASP A 94 -12.70 16.05 18.38
N LEU A 95 -12.44 16.28 17.09
CA LEU A 95 -12.74 15.35 16.01
C LEU A 95 -11.45 14.68 15.52
N SER A 96 -11.54 13.41 15.12
CA SER A 96 -10.43 12.65 14.52
C SER A 96 -10.58 12.44 13.01
N LEU A 97 -11.81 12.47 12.50
CA LEU A 97 -12.12 12.33 11.07
C LEU A 97 -12.90 13.54 10.58
N LEU A 98 -12.74 13.87 9.30
CA LEU A 98 -13.50 14.94 8.64
C LEU A 98 -14.93 14.44 8.32
N PRO A 99 -15.98 14.96 8.98
CA PRO A 99 -17.36 14.63 8.63
C PRO A 99 -17.72 15.22 7.26
N GLY A 100 -18.57 14.53 6.50
CA GLY A 100 -19.22 15.04 5.29
C GLY A 100 -20.32 16.07 5.57
N LEU A 101 -20.04 17.04 6.44
CA LEU A 101 -20.98 18.09 6.87
C LEU A 101 -20.44 19.46 6.45
N PRO A 102 -20.83 20.00 5.28
CA PRO A 102 -20.30 21.27 4.78
C PRO A 102 -20.35 22.43 5.78
N PRO A 103 -21.42 22.63 6.58
CA PRO A 103 -21.48 23.73 7.55
C PRO A 103 -20.43 23.68 8.67
N LEU A 104 -19.74 22.55 8.85
CA LEU A 104 -18.64 22.43 9.80
C LEU A 104 -17.40 23.21 9.33
N THR A 105 -17.25 23.39 8.01
CA THR A 105 -16.14 24.13 7.41
C THR A 105 -16.62 25.46 6.82
N SER A 106 -15.74 26.44 6.71
CA SER A 106 -16.03 27.68 5.98
C SER A 106 -15.70 27.58 4.48
N SER A 107 -15.25 26.42 4.02
CA SER A 107 -14.83 26.19 2.64
C SER A 107 -16.03 26.06 1.70
N PRO A 108 -15.94 26.56 0.46
CA PRO A 108 -16.88 26.17 -0.59
C PRO A 108 -16.93 24.65 -0.73
N CYS A 109 -18.09 24.12 -1.09
CA CYS A 109 -18.32 22.69 -1.19
C CYS A 109 -18.77 22.30 -2.60
N LEU A 110 -18.11 21.30 -3.19
CA LEU A 110 -18.60 20.55 -4.33
C LEU A 110 -19.04 19.17 -3.87
N TYR A 111 -20.11 18.66 -4.47
CA TYR A 111 -20.57 17.31 -4.21
C TYR A 111 -20.94 16.57 -5.49
N GLU A 112 -20.75 15.26 -5.48
CA GLU A 112 -21.16 14.39 -6.56
C GLU A 112 -22.68 14.17 -6.50
N GLY A 113 -23.38 14.48 -7.58
CA GLY A 113 -24.85 14.46 -7.62
C GLY A 113 -25.45 13.09 -7.29
N ARG A 114 -24.72 12.01 -7.58
CA ARG A 114 -25.13 10.62 -7.33
C ARG A 114 -25.36 10.30 -5.85
N LEU A 115 -24.79 11.07 -4.92
CA LEU A 115 -25.09 10.94 -3.48
C LEU A 115 -26.60 11.05 -3.22
N LEU A 116 -27.31 11.91 -3.96
CA LEU A 116 -28.72 12.18 -3.73
C LEU A 116 -29.66 11.13 -4.34
N ASN A 117 -29.12 10.09 -4.99
CA ASN A 117 -29.92 8.98 -5.54
C ASN A 117 -30.31 7.96 -4.47
N GLU A 118 -29.60 7.94 -3.35
CA GLU A 118 -29.89 7.06 -2.23
C GLU A 118 -30.98 7.66 -1.32
N PRO A 119 -31.79 6.84 -0.62
CA PRO A 119 -32.84 7.35 0.27
C PRO A 119 -32.29 7.99 1.55
N SER A 120 -31.13 7.54 2.02
CA SER A 120 -30.41 8.08 3.17
C SER A 120 -28.91 7.91 3.00
N LEU A 121 -28.16 8.85 3.57
CA LEU A 121 -26.71 8.92 3.50
C LEU A 121 -26.08 8.61 4.85
N LEU A 122 -24.94 7.94 4.82
CA LEU A 122 -24.13 7.58 5.98
C LEU A 122 -22.91 8.51 6.02
N VAL A 123 -22.86 9.40 7.01
CA VAL A 123 -21.82 10.42 7.17
C VAL A 123 -21.00 10.11 8.42
N HIS A 124 -19.67 10.21 8.38
CA HIS A 124 -18.86 10.03 9.59
C HIS A 124 -19.27 11.02 10.69
N SER A 125 -19.36 10.54 11.94
CA SER A 125 -19.66 11.38 13.10
C SER A 125 -18.50 12.30 13.48
N GLY A 126 -17.32 12.11 12.88
CA GLY A 126 -16.06 12.74 13.27
C GLY A 126 -15.19 11.89 14.19
N GLU A 127 -15.69 10.71 14.58
CA GLU A 127 -14.92 9.65 15.22
C GLU A 127 -14.95 8.36 14.37
N ALA A 128 -13.92 7.54 14.50
CA ALA A 128 -13.86 6.25 13.83
C ALA A 128 -14.91 5.28 14.42
N GLY A 129 -15.52 4.45 13.57
CA GLY A 129 -16.46 3.42 14.03
C GLY A 129 -17.92 3.89 14.21
N LEU A 130 -18.20 5.19 14.04
CA LEU A 130 -19.55 5.75 14.17
C LEU A 130 -19.95 6.61 12.97
N LEU A 131 -21.10 6.26 12.37
CA LEU A 131 -21.72 6.96 11.26
C LEU A 131 -23.05 7.58 11.70
N LEU A 132 -23.48 8.59 10.97
CA LEU A 132 -24.76 9.27 11.09
C LEU A 132 -25.57 8.97 9.84
N GLU A 133 -26.67 8.25 10.01
CA GLU A 133 -27.65 8.06 8.94
C GLU A 133 -28.56 9.28 8.88
N ILE A 134 -28.46 10.03 7.77
CA ILE A 134 -29.22 11.26 7.51
C ILE A 134 -30.11 11.02 6.29
N PRO A 135 -31.44 11.23 6.41
CA PRO A 135 -32.34 11.17 5.26
C PRO A 135 -31.91 12.15 4.17
N THR A 136 -31.97 11.74 2.90
CA THR A 136 -31.44 12.55 1.79
C THR A 136 -32.06 13.93 1.69
N ASP A 137 -33.36 14.07 1.98
CA ASP A 137 -34.02 15.38 1.98
C ASP A 137 -33.52 16.31 3.10
N ALA A 138 -33.18 15.74 4.26
CA ALA A 138 -32.50 16.50 5.31
C ALA A 138 -31.08 16.86 4.88
N PHE A 139 -30.32 15.92 4.30
CA PHE A 139 -28.96 16.18 3.83
C PHE A 139 -28.90 17.28 2.76
N LYS A 140 -29.89 17.38 1.85
CA LYS A 140 -29.99 18.46 0.85
C LYS A 140 -29.96 19.86 1.48
N SER A 141 -30.54 20.04 2.68
CA SER A 141 -30.50 21.33 3.38
C SER A 141 -29.08 21.74 3.81
N LEU A 142 -28.20 20.77 4.06
CA LEU A 142 -26.77 21.00 4.32
C LEU A 142 -25.99 21.45 3.08
N LEU A 143 -26.53 21.19 1.87
CA LEU A 143 -25.91 21.48 0.58
C LEU A 143 -26.37 22.81 -0.03
N THR A 144 -27.13 23.64 0.69
CA THR A 144 -27.71 24.89 0.15
C THR A 144 -26.70 25.88 -0.45
N LYS A 145 -25.45 25.86 0.02
CA LYS A 145 -24.33 26.66 -0.51
C LYS A 145 -23.32 25.84 -1.31
N ALA A 146 -23.58 24.54 -1.50
CA ALA A 146 -22.71 23.63 -2.22
C ALA A 146 -23.17 23.51 -3.68
N SER A 147 -22.24 23.22 -4.60
CA SER A 147 -22.58 23.01 -6.01
C SER A 147 -22.44 21.53 -6.40
N ALA A 148 -23.40 21.02 -7.15
CA ALA A 148 -23.35 19.68 -7.71
C ALA A 148 -22.39 19.64 -8.91
N ALA A 149 -21.63 18.56 -9.05
CA ALA A 149 -20.78 18.30 -10.21
C ALA A 149 -20.61 16.78 -10.43
N GLN A 150 -19.92 16.41 -11.52
CA GLN A 150 -19.60 15.02 -11.89
C GLN A 150 -18.09 14.85 -12.03
N PHE A 151 -17.45 14.41 -10.96
CA PHE A 151 -15.99 14.25 -10.88
C PHE A 151 -15.60 12.87 -10.35
N GLY A 152 -16.56 12.05 -9.89
CA GLY A 152 -16.31 10.68 -9.48
C GLY A 152 -16.33 9.68 -10.65
N GLU A 153 -15.45 8.68 -10.61
CA GLU A 153 -15.53 7.48 -11.43
C GLU A 153 -16.12 6.32 -10.60
N PRO A 154 -17.25 5.72 -11.00
CA PRO A 154 -17.78 4.56 -10.29
C PRO A 154 -16.81 3.37 -10.34
N LEU A 155 -16.57 2.77 -9.18
CA LEU A 155 -15.61 1.66 -9.05
C LEU A 155 -16.01 0.45 -9.88
N SER A 156 -17.29 0.28 -10.21
CA SER A 156 -17.77 -0.77 -11.12
C SER A 156 -17.20 -0.67 -12.54
N ASN A 157 -16.74 0.52 -12.95
CA ASN A 157 -16.12 0.75 -14.24
C ASN A 157 -14.60 0.51 -14.22
N ILE A 158 -14.00 0.50 -13.03
CA ILE A 158 -12.58 0.27 -12.84
C ILE A 158 -12.41 -1.21 -12.53
N ARG A 159 -11.80 -1.96 -13.45
CA ARG A 159 -11.53 -3.39 -13.27
C ARG A 159 -10.04 -3.64 -13.14
N PRO A 160 -9.47 -3.64 -11.91
CA PRO A 160 -8.12 -4.11 -11.68
C PRO A 160 -7.94 -5.52 -12.24
N ASN A 161 -6.82 -5.76 -12.92
CA ASN A 161 -6.53 -7.07 -13.50
C ASN A 161 -6.05 -8.06 -12.42
N LEU A 162 -6.99 -8.71 -11.72
CA LEU A 162 -6.67 -9.77 -10.75
C LEU A 162 -6.89 -11.18 -11.35
N ASP A 163 -7.85 -11.31 -12.26
CA ASP A 163 -8.35 -12.57 -12.81
C ASP A 163 -7.96 -12.82 -14.29
N ARG A 164 -7.25 -11.88 -14.91
CA ARG A 164 -6.90 -11.92 -16.35
C ARG A 164 -5.39 -11.73 -16.62
N PRO A 165 -4.51 -12.59 -16.04
CA PRO A 165 -3.05 -12.44 -16.17
C PRO A 165 -2.51 -12.58 -17.60
N ASN A 166 -3.27 -13.23 -18.51
CA ASN A 166 -2.87 -13.36 -19.91
C ASN A 166 -2.91 -12.01 -20.66
N ASP A 167 -3.69 -11.05 -20.16
CA ASP A 167 -3.84 -9.73 -20.77
C ASP A 167 -2.70 -8.77 -20.35
N ASP A 168 -1.90 -9.14 -19.34
CA ASP A 168 -0.85 -8.28 -18.76
C ASP A 168 0.09 -7.71 -19.83
N ARG A 169 0.55 -8.54 -20.77
CA ARG A 169 1.48 -8.10 -21.81
C ARG A 169 0.85 -7.04 -22.71
N GLU A 170 -0.42 -7.23 -23.07
CA GLU A 170 -1.14 -6.30 -23.93
C GLU A 170 -1.43 -4.98 -23.19
N GLU A 171 -1.99 -5.05 -21.97
CA GLU A 171 -2.29 -3.89 -21.15
C GLU A 171 -1.03 -3.06 -20.85
N ILE A 172 0.09 -3.70 -20.48
CA ILE A 172 1.37 -3.02 -20.25
C ILE A 172 1.86 -2.34 -21.53
N THR A 173 1.77 -3.02 -22.67
CA THR A 173 2.19 -2.45 -23.96
C THR A 173 1.34 -1.23 -24.33
N GLN A 174 0.03 -1.30 -24.13
CA GLN A 174 -0.89 -0.19 -24.39
C GLN A 174 -0.62 1.00 -23.45
N ALA A 175 -0.46 0.76 -22.15
CA ALA A 175 -0.11 1.79 -21.18
C ALA A 175 1.20 2.50 -21.54
N MET A 176 2.22 1.71 -21.91
CA MET A 176 3.49 2.27 -22.37
C MET A 176 3.31 3.15 -23.61
N GLN A 177 2.62 2.67 -24.64
CA GLN A 177 2.38 3.44 -25.87
C GLN A 177 1.61 4.74 -25.59
N ALA A 178 0.58 4.69 -24.74
CA ALA A 178 -0.24 5.85 -24.41
C ALA A 178 0.56 6.93 -23.66
N PHE A 179 1.41 6.55 -22.71
CA PHE A 179 1.98 7.48 -21.73
C PHE A 179 3.48 7.77 -21.89
N THR A 180 4.19 7.04 -22.75
CA THR A 180 5.64 7.28 -23.00
C THR A 180 5.94 7.85 -24.40
N ALA A 181 4.95 7.96 -25.29
CA ALA A 181 5.12 8.32 -26.71
C ALA A 181 5.88 9.64 -27.02
N ARG A 182 5.88 10.64 -26.12
CA ARG A 182 6.69 11.86 -26.35
C ARG A 182 8.19 11.66 -26.13
N ARG A 183 8.60 10.61 -25.41
CA ARG A 183 10.01 10.18 -25.28
C ARG A 183 10.45 9.30 -26.46
N ILE A 184 9.49 8.65 -27.12
CA ILE A 184 9.68 7.69 -28.22
C ILE A 184 10.12 8.38 -29.53
N GLN A 185 9.69 9.61 -29.82
CA GLN A 185 10.11 10.30 -31.06
C GLN A 185 11.62 10.65 -31.11
N GLN A 186 12.33 10.66 -29.99
CA GLN A 186 13.79 10.88 -29.97
C GLN A 186 14.60 9.57 -29.92
N ARG A 187 13.96 8.40 -29.79
CA ARG A 187 14.64 7.10 -29.67
C ARG A 187 13.82 6.05 -30.43
N LEU A 188 13.75 6.22 -31.74
CA LEU A 188 13.27 5.19 -32.67
C LEU A 188 14.17 3.95 -32.53
N GLU A 189 13.75 2.98 -31.72
CA GLU A 189 13.98 1.53 -31.90
C GLU A 189 13.46 0.74 -30.68
N ALA A 190 12.17 0.39 -30.74
CA ALA A 190 11.57 -0.90 -30.33
C ALA A 190 11.97 -1.61 -29.01
N THR A 191 12.53 -0.95 -28.01
CA THR A 191 12.77 -1.58 -26.70
C THR A 191 12.13 -0.74 -25.62
N ILE A 192 11.29 -1.39 -24.80
CA ILE A 192 10.89 -0.88 -23.49
C ILE A 192 12.17 -0.36 -22.83
N GLU A 193 12.20 0.88 -22.31
CA GLU A 193 13.34 1.38 -21.52
C GLU A 193 13.36 0.61 -20.18
N ILE A 194 13.67 -0.68 -20.26
CA ILE A 194 13.79 -1.58 -19.13
C ILE A 194 15.03 -1.12 -18.39
N PRO A 195 14.93 -0.85 -17.08
CA PRO A 195 16.09 -0.48 -16.32
C PRO A 195 17.14 -1.60 -16.42
N PRO A 196 18.39 -1.29 -16.83
CA PRO A 196 19.40 -2.32 -17.02
C PRO A 196 19.68 -3.00 -15.67
N LEU A 197 19.69 -4.33 -15.70
CA LEU A 197 19.99 -5.12 -14.52
C LEU A 197 21.50 -5.09 -14.28
N ALA A 198 21.92 -4.66 -13.09
CA ALA A 198 23.34 -4.60 -12.75
C ALA A 198 23.99 -6.00 -12.79
N ASP A 199 25.26 -6.09 -13.22
CA ASP A 199 26.00 -7.36 -13.30
C ASP A 199 26.02 -8.12 -11.97
N THR A 200 26.15 -7.39 -10.85
CA THR A 200 26.07 -7.97 -9.51
C THR A 200 24.70 -8.60 -9.24
N ALA A 201 23.61 -7.95 -9.64
CA ALA A 201 22.26 -8.52 -9.51
C ALA A 201 22.12 -9.79 -10.35
N GLN A 202 22.58 -9.78 -11.61
CA GLN A 202 22.55 -10.97 -12.47
C GLN A 202 23.29 -12.16 -11.86
N LYS A 203 24.48 -11.94 -11.28
CA LYS A 203 25.24 -12.99 -10.60
C LYS A 203 24.48 -13.53 -9.40
N ILE A 204 23.89 -12.66 -8.57
CA ILE A 204 23.12 -13.07 -7.39
C ILE A 204 21.87 -13.86 -7.80
N ILE A 205 21.17 -13.45 -8.86
CA ILE A 205 20.00 -14.17 -9.40
C ILE A 205 20.42 -15.58 -9.85
N LYS A 206 21.55 -15.70 -10.56
CA LYS A 206 22.08 -17.02 -10.96
C LYS A 206 22.37 -17.92 -9.77
N LEU A 207 23.00 -17.38 -8.72
CA LEU A 207 23.22 -18.13 -7.48
C LEU A 207 21.91 -18.51 -6.79
N ARG A 208 20.89 -17.67 -6.89
CA ARG A 208 19.59 -17.92 -6.27
C ARG A 208 18.83 -19.08 -6.89
N VAL A 209 18.94 -19.25 -8.21
CA VAL A 209 18.28 -20.33 -8.94
C VAL A 209 19.10 -21.61 -9.01
N ASP A 210 20.38 -21.58 -8.59
CA ASP A 210 21.27 -22.74 -8.62
C ASP A 210 21.17 -23.53 -7.29
N PRO A 211 20.62 -24.76 -7.30
CA PRO A 211 20.51 -25.58 -6.10
C PRO A 211 21.86 -26.05 -5.55
N ASN A 212 22.96 -25.88 -6.30
CA ASN A 212 24.31 -26.26 -5.89
C ASN A 212 25.16 -25.05 -5.45
N ALA A 213 24.59 -23.84 -5.41
CA ALA A 213 25.33 -22.66 -5.00
C ALA A 213 25.84 -22.79 -3.56
N THR A 214 27.09 -22.39 -3.34
CA THR A 214 27.78 -22.52 -2.05
C THR A 214 28.00 -21.17 -1.39
N ILE A 215 28.34 -21.18 -0.09
CA ILE A 215 28.68 -19.96 0.66
C ILE A 215 29.88 -19.24 0.02
N ASP A 216 30.83 -19.98 -0.54
CA ASP A 216 32.00 -19.41 -1.20
C ASP A 216 31.60 -18.63 -2.45
N ASP A 217 30.60 -19.11 -3.20
CA ASP A 217 30.12 -18.44 -4.42
C ASP A 217 29.50 -17.07 -4.10
N ILE A 218 28.63 -16.99 -3.09
CA ILE A 218 28.03 -15.70 -2.69
C ILE A 218 29.07 -14.79 -2.02
N THR A 219 30.00 -15.34 -1.24
CA THR A 219 31.09 -14.56 -0.64
C THR A 219 31.93 -13.92 -1.74
N GLY A 220 32.30 -14.67 -2.77
CA GLY A 220 33.03 -14.15 -3.92
C GLY A 220 32.28 -13.05 -4.68
N VAL A 221 30.96 -13.14 -4.82
CA VAL A 221 30.16 -12.07 -5.43
C VAL A 221 30.13 -10.83 -4.53
N VAL A 222 29.88 -11.00 -3.23
CA VAL A 222 29.80 -9.89 -2.27
C VAL A 222 31.14 -9.16 -2.16
N GLU A 223 32.26 -9.88 -2.12
CA GLU A 223 33.60 -9.30 -2.03
C GLU A 223 34.02 -8.50 -3.27
N THR A 224 33.37 -8.75 -4.42
CA THR A 224 33.61 -7.95 -5.64
C THR A 224 32.96 -6.56 -5.61
N ASP A 225 31.98 -6.32 -4.73
CA ASP A 225 31.35 -5.03 -4.50
C ASP A 225 31.67 -4.55 -3.07
N PRO A 226 32.68 -3.67 -2.87
CA PRO A 226 33.07 -3.20 -1.54
C PRO A 226 31.93 -2.56 -0.73
N ALA A 227 30.96 -1.92 -1.40
CA ALA A 227 29.81 -1.33 -0.73
C ALA A 227 28.88 -2.43 -0.20
N LEU A 228 28.63 -3.46 -1.00
CA LEU A 228 27.83 -4.62 -0.58
C LEU A 228 28.54 -5.40 0.55
N ALA A 229 29.86 -5.61 0.46
CA ALA A 229 30.64 -6.27 1.50
C ALA A 229 30.57 -5.51 2.84
N ALA A 230 30.75 -4.19 2.82
CA ALA A 230 30.60 -3.35 4.02
C ALA A 230 29.19 -3.46 4.61
N GLN A 231 28.17 -3.53 3.74
CA GLN A 231 26.78 -3.61 4.15
C GLN A 231 26.42 -4.96 4.79
N VAL A 232 26.93 -6.07 4.24
CA VAL A 232 26.78 -7.42 4.82
C VAL A 232 27.41 -7.50 6.22
N VAL A 233 28.62 -6.96 6.38
CA VAL A 233 29.28 -6.89 7.69
C VAL A 233 28.49 -6.00 8.66
N SER A 234 27.96 -4.87 8.19
CA SER A 234 27.13 -3.97 9.00
C SER A 234 25.84 -4.63 9.48
N TRP A 235 25.15 -5.40 8.61
CA TRP A 235 23.98 -6.18 9.00
C TRP A 235 24.30 -7.20 10.07
N ALA A 236 25.34 -8.01 9.88
CA ALA A 236 25.73 -9.02 10.85
C ALA A 236 26.16 -8.41 12.20
N ALA A 237 26.72 -7.21 12.20
CA ALA A 237 27.07 -6.48 13.41
C ALA A 237 25.88 -5.75 14.06
N SER A 238 24.71 -5.70 13.42
CA SER A 238 23.55 -4.97 13.95
C SER A 238 22.96 -5.65 15.19
N PRO A 239 22.38 -4.89 16.13
CA PRO A 239 21.78 -5.47 17.33
C PRO A 239 20.60 -6.41 17.02
N TYR A 240 19.97 -6.25 15.85
CA TYR A 240 18.87 -7.11 15.39
C TYR A 240 19.26 -8.60 15.33
N TYR A 241 20.45 -8.91 14.82
CA TYR A 241 20.92 -10.29 14.70
C TYR A 241 21.72 -10.80 15.91
N ALA A 242 21.92 -9.95 16.92
CA ALA A 242 22.54 -10.31 18.20
C ALA A 242 23.84 -11.14 18.07
N SER A 243 24.74 -10.75 17.14
CA SER A 243 25.96 -11.53 16.85
C SER A 243 26.87 -11.67 18.09
N PRO A 244 27.27 -12.90 18.47
CA PRO A 244 28.20 -13.11 19.57
C PRO A 244 29.63 -12.71 19.16
N GLY A 245 30.11 -11.55 19.59
CA GLY A 245 31.49 -11.10 19.33
C GLY A 245 31.69 -10.39 17.97
N LYS A 246 32.91 -9.90 17.73
CA LYS A 246 33.24 -9.03 16.59
C LYS A 246 33.31 -9.82 15.28
N ILE A 247 32.58 -9.36 14.26
CA ILE A 247 32.63 -9.87 12.88
C ILE A 247 34.02 -9.61 12.28
N ARG A 248 34.63 -10.64 11.67
CA ARG A 248 36.02 -10.56 11.17
C ARG A 248 36.14 -10.50 9.65
N SER A 249 35.18 -11.05 8.92
CA SER A 249 35.14 -11.10 7.46
C SER A 249 33.70 -11.17 6.95
N VAL A 250 33.53 -11.03 5.63
CA VAL A 250 32.23 -11.27 4.97
C VAL A 250 31.80 -12.72 5.18
N GLU A 251 32.71 -13.68 4.95
CA GLU A 251 32.44 -15.09 5.19
C GLU A 251 31.97 -15.36 6.64
N ASP A 252 32.62 -14.76 7.63
CA ASP A 252 32.23 -14.87 9.05
C ASP A 252 30.82 -14.29 9.30
N ALA A 253 30.47 -13.18 8.65
CA ALA A 253 29.12 -12.61 8.71
C ALA A 253 28.05 -13.56 8.14
N ILE A 254 28.35 -14.21 7.01
CA ILE A 254 27.43 -15.11 6.32
C ILE A 254 27.28 -16.42 7.10
N VAL A 255 28.37 -17.09 7.45
CA VAL A 255 28.34 -18.42 8.08
C VAL A 255 27.77 -18.37 9.50
N ARG A 256 28.17 -17.36 10.29
CA ARG A 256 27.91 -17.36 11.73
C ARG A 256 26.65 -16.62 12.15
N VAL A 257 26.18 -15.68 11.33
CA VAL A 257 25.13 -14.73 11.75
C VAL A 257 23.95 -14.72 10.79
N LEU A 258 24.17 -14.38 9.53
CA LEU A 258 23.07 -14.08 8.60
C LEU A 258 22.54 -15.33 7.88
N GLY A 259 23.42 -16.24 7.49
CA GLY A 259 23.11 -17.36 6.61
C GLY A 259 23.11 -16.98 5.13
N PHE A 260 23.20 -18.01 4.28
CA PHE A 260 23.30 -17.90 2.83
C PHE A 260 22.07 -17.21 2.21
N ASP A 261 20.86 -17.70 2.49
CA ASP A 261 19.62 -17.22 1.87
C ASP A 261 19.35 -15.74 2.18
N LEU A 262 19.56 -15.33 3.43
CA LEU A 262 19.32 -13.96 3.86
C LEU A 262 20.27 -13.00 3.17
N VAL A 263 21.55 -13.36 3.05
CA VAL A 263 22.56 -12.53 2.37
C VAL A 263 22.24 -12.40 0.89
N ILE A 264 21.86 -13.50 0.22
CA ILE A 264 21.37 -13.43 -1.17
C ILE A 264 20.19 -12.48 -1.29
N ASN A 265 19.20 -12.59 -0.41
CA ASN A 265 17.99 -11.76 -0.48
C ASN A 265 18.27 -10.28 -0.28
N LEU A 266 19.06 -9.94 0.74
CA LEU A 266 19.40 -8.55 1.03
C LEU A 266 20.32 -7.97 -0.04
N ALA A 267 21.29 -8.74 -0.51
CA ALA A 267 22.18 -8.35 -1.61
C ALA A 267 21.41 -8.10 -2.91
N LEU A 268 20.45 -8.98 -3.24
CA LEU A 268 19.59 -8.82 -4.40
C LEU A 268 18.69 -7.60 -4.24
N GLY A 269 18.06 -7.42 -3.09
CA GLY A 269 17.26 -6.22 -2.79
C GLY A 269 18.04 -4.93 -2.98
N LEU A 270 19.29 -4.85 -2.49
CA LEU A 270 20.16 -3.70 -2.70
C LEU A 270 20.54 -3.52 -4.16
N ALA A 271 20.94 -4.59 -4.84
CA ALA A 271 21.39 -4.51 -6.23
C ALA A 271 20.26 -4.03 -7.15
N LEU A 272 19.03 -4.51 -6.92
CA LEU A 272 17.82 -4.04 -7.63
C LEU A 272 17.43 -2.61 -7.20
N GLY A 273 17.63 -2.25 -5.93
CA GLY A 273 17.45 -0.88 -5.42
C GLY A 273 18.41 0.14 -6.04
N LYS A 274 19.65 -0.25 -6.34
CA LYS A 274 20.60 0.60 -7.07
C LYS A 274 20.17 0.85 -8.52
N THR A 275 19.48 -0.11 -9.12
CA THR A 275 18.95 0.01 -10.49
C THR A 275 17.79 1.02 -10.57
N LEU A 276 16.97 1.14 -9.54
CA LEU A 276 15.83 2.07 -9.49
C LEU A 276 15.88 2.99 -8.25
N SER A 277 16.12 4.28 -8.47
CA SER A 277 16.11 5.27 -7.39
C SER A 277 14.74 5.39 -6.72
N LEU A 278 14.74 5.73 -5.43
CA LEU A 278 13.51 6.07 -4.72
C LEU A 278 12.79 7.25 -5.40
N PRO A 279 11.45 7.20 -5.53
CA PRO A 279 10.71 8.27 -6.16
C PRO A 279 10.86 9.60 -5.40
N LYS A 280 10.92 10.70 -6.14
CA LYS A 280 11.00 12.06 -5.57
C LYS A 280 9.68 12.52 -4.93
N ASP A 281 8.57 11.96 -5.40
CA ASP A 281 7.23 12.24 -4.91
C ASP A 281 6.70 11.01 -4.17
N ARG A 282 5.78 11.21 -3.24
CA ARG A 282 5.11 10.15 -2.49
C ARG A 282 3.78 10.66 -1.93
N PRO A 283 2.81 9.78 -1.67
CA PRO A 283 1.60 10.16 -0.93
C PRO A 283 1.97 10.75 0.45
N HIS A 284 1.17 11.69 0.96
CA HIS A 284 1.38 12.28 2.28
C HIS A 284 1.50 11.24 3.41
N LEU A 285 0.61 10.24 3.42
CA LEU A 285 0.58 9.18 4.42
C LEU A 285 1.01 7.85 3.79
N SER A 286 2.32 7.66 3.66
CA SER A 286 2.89 6.40 3.19
C SER A 286 4.01 5.93 4.11
N THR A 287 4.04 4.63 4.43
CA THR A 287 5.23 4.02 5.02
C THR A 287 6.40 4.16 4.05
N PRO A 288 7.62 4.52 4.52
CA PRO A 288 8.80 4.54 3.68
C PRO A 288 9.00 3.19 2.97
N TYR A 289 9.36 3.22 1.68
CA TYR A 289 9.43 2.03 0.83
C TYR A 289 10.20 0.86 1.47
N TRP A 290 11.45 1.11 1.87
CA TRP A 290 12.29 0.07 2.46
C TRP A 290 11.80 -0.39 3.83
N HIS A 291 11.12 0.46 4.59
CA HIS A 291 10.50 0.04 5.84
C HIS A 291 9.39 -0.96 5.53
N GLN A 292 8.48 -0.64 4.60
CA GLN A 292 7.41 -1.57 4.22
C GLN A 292 7.98 -2.89 3.68
N SER A 293 9.00 -2.86 2.83
CA SER A 293 9.66 -4.06 2.30
C SER A 293 10.28 -4.94 3.40
N ILE A 294 11.05 -4.36 4.32
CA ILE A 294 11.72 -5.10 5.39
C ILE A 294 10.71 -5.69 6.40
N TYR A 295 9.69 -4.93 6.78
CA TYR A 295 8.67 -5.42 7.71
C TYR A 295 7.87 -6.55 7.08
N THR A 296 7.50 -6.41 5.80
CA THR A 296 6.79 -7.47 5.07
C THR A 296 7.63 -8.74 4.99
N ALA A 297 8.92 -8.63 4.66
CA ALA A 297 9.83 -9.77 4.64
C ALA A 297 9.96 -10.45 6.01
N ALA A 298 10.13 -9.68 7.08
CA ALA A 298 10.23 -10.20 8.46
C ALA A 298 8.94 -10.88 8.94
N VAL A 299 7.76 -10.29 8.64
CA VAL A 299 6.47 -10.93 8.95
C VAL A 299 6.32 -12.23 8.17
N ILE A 300 6.60 -12.23 6.86
CA ILE A 300 6.51 -13.46 6.05
C ILE A 300 7.45 -14.54 6.58
N GLU A 301 8.66 -14.19 7.01
CA GLU A 301 9.59 -15.15 7.63
C GLU A 301 8.98 -15.79 8.89
N GLY A 302 8.42 -14.97 9.78
CA GLY A 302 7.75 -15.44 10.99
C GLY A 302 6.53 -16.31 10.68
N LEU A 303 5.71 -15.92 9.69
CA LEU A 303 4.54 -16.67 9.24
C LEU A 303 4.96 -18.02 8.67
N THR A 304 5.96 -18.04 7.78
CA THR A 304 6.51 -19.25 7.17
C THR A 304 7.04 -20.22 8.23
N ARG A 305 7.72 -19.70 9.27
CA ARG A 305 8.18 -20.49 10.43
C ARG A 305 7.04 -21.02 11.29
N ALA A 306 5.89 -20.35 11.33
CA ALA A 306 4.69 -20.79 12.05
C ALA A 306 3.85 -21.81 11.26
N MET A 307 4.03 -21.91 9.94
CA MET A 307 3.33 -22.89 9.09
C MET A 307 3.74 -24.35 9.43
N PRO A 308 2.84 -25.32 9.18
CA PRO A 308 3.17 -26.74 9.28
C PRO A 308 4.39 -27.11 8.45
N ARG A 309 5.32 -27.88 9.01
CA ARG A 309 6.60 -28.23 8.34
C ARG A 309 6.41 -28.86 6.95
N ALA A 310 5.37 -29.67 6.77
CA ALA A 310 5.08 -30.36 5.51
C ALA A 310 4.54 -29.44 4.40
N GLN A 311 4.09 -28.23 4.75
CA GLN A 311 3.49 -27.26 3.82
C GLN A 311 4.36 -26.01 3.67
N ARG A 312 5.55 -26.01 4.28
CA ARG A 312 6.39 -24.82 4.36
C ARG A 312 7.10 -24.60 3.01
N PRO A 313 6.84 -23.49 2.30
CA PRO A 313 7.64 -23.11 1.14
C PRO A 313 9.09 -22.81 1.50
N GLU A 314 9.92 -22.67 0.47
CA GLU A 314 11.32 -22.29 0.63
C GLU A 314 11.44 -20.92 1.31
N ALA A 315 12.01 -20.91 2.53
CA ALA A 315 12.06 -19.73 3.39
C ALA A 315 12.80 -18.54 2.76
N GLY A 316 13.86 -18.82 2.01
CA GLY A 316 14.57 -17.79 1.26
C GLY A 316 13.67 -17.10 0.24
N LEU A 317 12.77 -17.83 -0.45
CA LEU A 317 11.98 -17.29 -1.56
C LEU A 317 10.82 -16.48 -1.01
N THR A 318 10.20 -16.97 0.07
CA THR A 318 9.14 -16.22 0.76
C THR A 318 9.65 -14.90 1.35
N TYR A 319 10.84 -14.90 1.95
CA TYR A 319 11.46 -13.65 2.44
C TYR A 319 11.70 -12.67 1.28
N LEU A 320 12.26 -13.16 0.17
CA LEU A 320 12.50 -12.34 -1.01
C LEU A 320 11.20 -11.76 -1.60
N ALA A 321 10.12 -12.56 -1.59
CA ALA A 321 8.80 -12.10 -2.00
C ALA A 321 8.32 -10.92 -1.15
N GLY A 322 8.48 -10.98 0.17
CA GLY A 322 8.18 -9.85 1.06
C GLY A 322 9.06 -8.64 0.80
N LEU A 323 10.35 -8.84 0.53
CA LEU A 323 11.29 -7.75 0.27
C LEU A 323 10.96 -7.00 -1.04
N LEU A 324 10.58 -7.74 -2.08
CA LEU A 324 10.35 -7.23 -3.43
C LEU A 324 8.87 -7.01 -3.78
N HIS A 325 7.93 -7.30 -2.86
CA HIS A 325 6.48 -7.26 -3.15
C HIS A 325 6.03 -5.95 -3.80
N ASN A 326 6.59 -4.81 -3.37
CA ASN A 326 6.20 -3.49 -3.85
C ASN A 326 7.14 -2.94 -4.93
N PHE A 327 8.02 -3.75 -5.55
CA PHE A 327 9.02 -3.26 -6.51
C PHE A 327 8.40 -2.56 -7.72
N GLY A 328 7.19 -2.94 -8.11
CA GLY A 328 6.40 -2.26 -9.13
C GLY A 328 6.18 -0.76 -8.85
N TYR A 329 6.14 -0.34 -7.59
CA TYR A 329 6.05 1.09 -7.21
C TYR A 329 7.25 1.90 -7.72
N LEU A 330 8.47 1.36 -7.54
CA LEU A 330 9.69 1.99 -8.06
C LEU A 330 9.67 2.03 -9.58
N LEU A 331 9.19 0.96 -10.20
CA LEU A 331 9.10 0.86 -11.66
C LEU A 331 8.10 1.86 -12.24
N LEU A 332 6.91 2.00 -11.65
CA LEU A 332 5.93 3.01 -12.06
C LEU A 332 6.50 4.42 -11.97
N ALA A 333 7.23 4.73 -10.90
CA ALA A 333 7.88 6.04 -10.74
C ALA A 333 8.98 6.30 -11.78
N HIS A 334 9.72 5.25 -12.15
CA HIS A 334 10.79 5.35 -13.14
C HIS A 334 10.27 5.51 -14.56
N VAL A 335 9.28 4.69 -14.94
CA VAL A 335 8.73 4.62 -16.30
C VAL A 335 7.72 5.73 -16.56
N PHE A 336 6.92 6.11 -15.55
CA PHE A 336 5.87 7.11 -15.67
C PHE A 336 6.00 8.29 -14.68
N PRO A 337 7.14 9.02 -14.58
CA PRO A 337 7.33 10.04 -13.55
C PRO A 337 6.20 11.07 -13.37
N PRO A 338 5.64 11.70 -14.42
CA PRO A 338 4.56 12.67 -14.23
C PRO A 338 3.23 12.02 -13.80
N HIS A 339 2.93 10.81 -14.30
CA HIS A 339 1.72 10.07 -13.92
C HIS A 339 1.86 9.47 -12.52
N PHE A 340 3.08 9.15 -12.09
CA PHE A 340 3.34 8.69 -10.75
C PHE A 340 3.03 9.77 -9.70
N SER A 341 3.44 11.01 -9.93
CA SER A 341 3.00 12.14 -9.09
C SER A 341 1.47 12.28 -9.05
N LEU A 342 0.81 12.05 -10.19
CA LEU A 342 -0.65 12.06 -10.27
C LEU A 342 -1.27 10.90 -9.45
N ILE A 343 -0.70 9.70 -9.51
CA ILE A 343 -1.08 8.56 -8.67
C ILE A 343 -0.95 8.93 -7.19
N CYS A 344 0.16 9.56 -6.78
CA CYS A 344 0.34 9.98 -5.38
C CYS A 344 -0.79 10.92 -4.92
N ARG A 345 -1.14 11.93 -5.72
CA ARG A 345 -2.24 12.86 -5.40
C ARG A 345 -3.60 12.15 -5.37
N HIS A 346 -3.85 11.19 -6.26
CA HIS A 346 -5.09 10.43 -6.25
C HIS A 346 -5.20 9.49 -5.06
N LEU A 347 -4.10 8.88 -4.61
CA LEU A 347 -4.07 8.06 -3.40
C LEU A 347 -4.39 8.89 -2.14
N GLU A 348 -3.91 10.13 -2.06
CA GLU A 348 -4.18 11.03 -0.93
C GLU A 348 -5.66 11.40 -0.79
N VAL A 349 -6.38 11.52 -1.91
CA VAL A 349 -7.80 11.89 -1.92
C VAL A 349 -8.75 10.69 -2.01
N ASN A 350 -8.21 9.48 -2.15
CA ASN A 350 -8.97 8.22 -2.18
C ASN A 350 -8.43 7.20 -1.16
N PRO A 351 -8.32 7.55 0.15
CA PRO A 351 -7.76 6.65 1.15
C PRO A 351 -8.60 5.38 1.37
N HIS A 352 -9.87 5.37 0.94
CA HIS A 352 -10.77 4.22 0.99
C HIS A 352 -10.50 3.16 -0.08
N LEU A 353 -9.62 3.43 -1.05
CA LEU A 353 -9.34 2.54 -2.17
C LEU A 353 -7.96 1.90 -2.06
N CYS A 354 -7.87 0.65 -2.50
CA CYS A 354 -6.57 0.04 -2.78
C CYS A 354 -5.91 0.75 -3.97
N HIS A 355 -4.57 0.84 -3.97
CA HIS A 355 -3.82 1.56 -5.00
C HIS A 355 -4.07 1.02 -6.41
N SER A 356 -4.39 -0.27 -6.54
CA SER A 356 -4.69 -0.90 -7.82
C SER A 356 -5.85 -0.24 -8.56
N TYR A 357 -6.85 0.30 -7.87
CA TYR A 357 -7.96 1.03 -8.51
C TYR A 357 -7.48 2.36 -9.10
N VAL A 358 -6.64 3.09 -8.37
CA VAL A 358 -6.09 4.38 -8.82
C VAL A 358 -5.15 4.17 -10.02
N GLU A 359 -4.29 3.16 -9.94
CA GLU A 359 -3.35 2.84 -11.01
C GLU A 359 -4.06 2.34 -12.26
N GLN A 360 -5.04 1.44 -12.10
CA GLN A 360 -5.86 0.96 -13.21
C GLN A 360 -6.62 2.11 -13.90
N HIS A 361 -7.18 3.04 -13.12
CA HIS A 361 -7.89 4.20 -13.66
C HIS A 361 -6.97 5.13 -14.46
N LEU A 362 -5.77 5.40 -13.95
CA LEU A 362 -4.86 6.39 -14.53
C LEU A 362 -3.97 5.81 -15.65
N LEU A 363 -3.54 4.57 -15.52
CA LEU A 363 -2.56 3.94 -16.41
C LEU A 363 -3.09 2.71 -17.17
N GLY A 364 -4.22 2.14 -16.74
CA GLY A 364 -4.73 0.88 -17.29
C GLY A 364 -3.99 -0.37 -16.80
N ILE A 365 -3.03 -0.21 -15.89
CA ILE A 365 -2.24 -1.30 -15.28
C ILE A 365 -1.98 -1.02 -13.80
N SER A 366 -1.72 -2.08 -13.03
CA SER A 366 -1.25 -1.97 -11.65
C SER A 366 0.26 -2.17 -11.51
N ARG A 367 0.81 -1.74 -10.37
CA ARG A 367 2.22 -1.97 -10.02
C ARG A 367 2.57 -3.46 -9.92
N GLU A 368 1.64 -4.32 -9.52
CA GLU A 368 1.84 -5.77 -9.43
C GLU A 368 2.05 -6.38 -10.82
N GLN A 369 1.28 -5.94 -11.82
CA GLN A 369 1.39 -6.42 -13.19
C GLN A 369 2.77 -6.09 -13.77
N ILE A 370 3.15 -4.80 -13.75
CA ILE A 370 4.42 -4.36 -14.32
C ILE A 370 5.63 -4.86 -13.51
N GLY A 371 5.49 -4.98 -12.18
CA GLY A 371 6.52 -5.53 -11.30
C GLY A 371 6.78 -7.01 -11.56
N ALA A 372 5.73 -7.84 -11.62
CA ALA A 372 5.86 -9.26 -11.93
C ALA A 372 6.38 -9.49 -13.36
N TRP A 373 5.94 -8.68 -14.33
CA TRP A 373 6.45 -8.70 -15.69
C TRP A 373 7.96 -8.44 -15.75
N LEU A 374 8.45 -7.44 -15.00
CA LEU A 374 9.89 -7.15 -14.94
C LEU A 374 10.68 -8.27 -14.28
N MET A 375 10.16 -8.87 -13.20
CA MET A 375 10.84 -10.00 -12.55
C MET A 375 11.00 -11.18 -13.50
N ARG A 376 9.96 -11.51 -14.29
CA ARG A 376 10.07 -12.53 -15.35
C ARG A 376 11.09 -12.16 -16.41
N TYR A 377 11.14 -10.89 -16.81
CA TYR A 377 12.13 -10.40 -17.78
C TYR A 377 13.57 -10.51 -17.25
N TRP A 378 13.77 -10.45 -15.94
CA TRP A 378 15.06 -10.65 -15.28
C TRP A 378 15.35 -12.11 -14.90
N ASP A 379 14.60 -13.07 -15.46
CA ASP A 379 14.74 -14.51 -15.20
C ASP A 379 14.65 -14.88 -13.71
N MET A 380 13.82 -14.14 -12.96
CA MET A 380 13.55 -14.47 -11.56
C MET A 380 12.63 -15.70 -11.44
N PRO A 381 12.69 -16.46 -10.33
CA PRO A 381 11.83 -17.62 -10.09
C PRO A 381 10.33 -17.33 -10.29
N ASP A 382 9.60 -18.28 -10.87
CA ASP A 382 8.16 -18.14 -11.12
C ASP A 382 7.35 -18.04 -9.82
N GLU A 383 7.83 -18.65 -8.73
CA GLU A 383 7.30 -18.52 -7.38
C GLU A 383 7.24 -17.05 -6.96
N LEU A 384 8.34 -16.32 -7.19
CA LEU A 384 8.45 -14.90 -6.86
C LEU A 384 7.57 -14.05 -7.78
N CYS A 385 7.61 -14.31 -9.08
CA CYS A 385 6.80 -13.58 -10.05
C CYS A 385 5.30 -13.72 -9.73
N THR A 386 4.88 -14.92 -9.35
CA THR A 386 3.51 -15.23 -8.93
C THR A 386 3.17 -14.55 -7.60
N ALA A 387 4.09 -14.56 -6.64
CA ALA A 387 3.92 -13.88 -5.36
C ALA A 387 3.60 -12.40 -5.55
N LEU A 388 4.38 -11.69 -6.37
CA LEU A 388 4.19 -10.28 -6.65
C LEU A 388 2.90 -10.02 -7.43
N ARG A 389 2.55 -10.90 -8.37
CA ARG A 389 1.40 -10.71 -9.27
C ARG A 389 0.05 -10.82 -8.56
N PHE A 390 -0.07 -11.75 -7.62
CA PHE A 390 -1.34 -12.12 -6.98
C PHE A 390 -1.40 -11.76 -5.49
N GLN A 391 -0.46 -10.96 -4.97
CA GLN A 391 -0.40 -10.56 -3.56
C GLN A 391 -1.64 -9.83 -2.99
N HIS A 392 -2.54 -9.36 -3.85
CA HIS A 392 -3.79 -8.69 -3.43
C HIS A 392 -5.04 -9.54 -3.67
N ASP A 393 -4.90 -10.75 -4.19
CA ASP A 393 -5.99 -11.70 -4.36
C ASP A 393 -6.01 -12.70 -3.19
N PRO A 394 -6.90 -12.52 -2.19
CA PRO A 394 -7.01 -13.42 -1.06
C PRO A 394 -7.71 -14.75 -1.42
N THR A 395 -8.07 -14.96 -2.68
CA THR A 395 -8.71 -16.17 -3.20
C THR A 395 -7.81 -16.98 -4.12
N TYR A 396 -6.61 -16.48 -4.44
CA TYR A 396 -5.68 -17.17 -5.34
C TYR A 396 -5.30 -18.58 -4.83
N ASP A 397 -5.56 -19.57 -5.66
CA ASP A 397 -5.34 -21.00 -5.43
C ASP A 397 -4.57 -21.68 -6.58
N GLY A 398 -3.98 -20.89 -7.47
CA GLY A 398 -3.21 -21.37 -8.62
C GLY A 398 -1.83 -21.95 -8.26
N GLN A 399 -0.97 -22.10 -9.27
CA GLN A 399 0.40 -22.58 -9.06
C GLN A 399 1.14 -21.64 -8.10
N TYR A 400 1.94 -22.21 -7.19
CA TYR A 400 2.72 -21.48 -6.19
C TYR A 400 1.88 -20.61 -5.22
N ALA A 401 0.61 -20.96 -4.98
CA ALA A 401 -0.33 -20.17 -4.19
C ALA A 401 0.15 -19.81 -2.78
N GLU A 402 1.03 -20.60 -2.17
CA GLU A 402 1.59 -20.35 -0.85
C GLU A 402 2.36 -19.03 -0.78
N TYR A 403 3.02 -18.61 -1.86
CA TYR A 403 3.80 -17.37 -1.91
C TYR A 403 2.93 -16.09 -1.93
N PRO A 404 2.00 -15.87 -2.89
CA PRO A 404 1.12 -14.71 -2.87
C PRO A 404 0.17 -14.73 -1.66
N ASN A 405 -0.26 -15.89 -1.17
CA ASN A 405 -1.08 -15.98 0.04
C ASN A 405 -0.33 -15.48 1.27
N LEU A 406 0.96 -15.81 1.43
CA LEU A 406 1.80 -15.28 2.50
C LEU A 406 1.98 -13.77 2.40
N VAL A 407 2.25 -13.24 1.21
CA VAL A 407 2.38 -11.78 0.99
C VAL A 407 1.06 -11.08 1.28
N CYS A 408 -0.06 -11.61 0.78
CA CYS A 408 -1.40 -11.06 1.02
C CYS A 408 -1.72 -11.02 2.52
N LEU A 409 -1.45 -12.11 3.24
CA LEU A 409 -1.67 -12.17 4.68
C LEU A 409 -0.78 -11.16 5.43
N ALA A 410 0.51 -11.13 5.13
CA ALA A 410 1.46 -10.23 5.79
C ALA A 410 1.11 -8.74 5.56
N VAL A 411 0.78 -8.35 4.33
CA VAL A 411 0.42 -6.97 4.00
C VAL A 411 -0.87 -6.55 4.72
N ARG A 412 -1.90 -7.42 4.76
CA ARG A 412 -3.15 -7.12 5.49
C ARG A 412 -2.93 -6.99 7.00
N LEU A 413 -2.12 -7.89 7.60
CA LEU A 413 -1.77 -7.83 9.02
C LEU A 413 -0.96 -6.57 9.37
N LEU A 414 -0.06 -6.13 8.49
CA LEU A 414 0.71 -4.91 8.71
C LEU A 414 -0.17 -3.66 8.57
N ARG A 415 -1.09 -3.64 7.60
CA ARG A 415 -2.02 -2.52 7.40
C ARG A 415 -2.91 -2.27 8.61
N SER A 416 -3.42 -3.31 9.26
CA SER A 416 -4.23 -3.17 10.48
C SER A 416 -3.45 -2.55 11.66
N ARG A 417 -2.11 -2.52 11.56
CA ARG A 417 -1.19 -1.87 12.51
C ARG A 417 -0.66 -0.51 12.01
N GLY A 418 -1.22 0.02 10.93
CA GLY A 418 -0.83 1.31 10.35
C GLY A 418 0.45 1.27 9.50
N ILE A 419 0.92 0.08 9.11
CA ILE A 419 2.10 -0.09 8.26
C ILE A 419 1.67 -0.46 6.84
N GLY A 420 2.11 0.31 5.86
CA GLY A 420 1.73 0.21 4.46
C GLY A 420 0.82 1.36 4.03
N SER A 421 -0.04 1.09 3.05
CA SER A 421 -1.01 2.06 2.51
C SER A 421 -2.25 1.33 1.99
N GLY A 422 -3.37 2.06 1.92
CA GLY A 422 -4.67 1.53 1.50
C GLY A 422 -5.62 1.23 2.66
N PRO A 423 -6.85 0.79 2.35
CA PRO A 423 -7.86 0.51 3.35
C PRO A 423 -7.50 -0.71 4.20
N ASP A 424 -8.02 -0.74 5.42
CA ASP A 424 -8.00 -1.94 6.26
C ASP A 424 -8.99 -2.96 5.70
N GLU A 425 -8.48 -4.12 5.29
CA GLU A 425 -9.24 -5.17 4.62
C GLU A 425 -9.34 -6.39 5.54
N SER A 426 -10.55 -6.94 5.68
CA SER A 426 -10.74 -8.16 6.46
C SER A 426 -9.89 -9.30 5.90
N ILE A 427 -9.21 -10.05 6.78
CA ILE A 427 -8.47 -11.26 6.41
C ILE A 427 -9.46 -12.44 6.40
N PRO A 428 -9.75 -13.07 5.24
CA PRO A 428 -10.68 -14.20 5.18
C PRO A 428 -10.11 -15.41 5.92
N ASP A 429 -10.95 -16.15 6.64
CA ASP A 429 -10.50 -17.35 7.36
C ASP A 429 -9.95 -18.42 6.40
N ALA A 430 -10.52 -18.54 5.20
CA ALA A 430 -10.02 -19.42 4.14
C ALA A 430 -8.54 -19.15 3.77
N LEU A 431 -8.08 -17.89 3.84
CA LEU A 431 -6.67 -17.55 3.58
C LEU A 431 -5.74 -18.12 4.67
N LEU A 432 -6.16 -18.02 5.93
CA LEU A 432 -5.44 -18.58 7.08
C LEU A 432 -5.43 -20.11 7.03
N GLU A 433 -6.57 -20.72 6.69
CA GLU A 433 -6.72 -22.17 6.55
C GLU A 433 -5.81 -22.75 5.46
N ARG A 434 -5.72 -22.11 4.29
CA ARG A 434 -4.80 -22.54 3.21
C ARG A 434 -3.33 -22.52 3.62
N LEU A 435 -2.96 -21.60 4.52
CA LEU A 435 -1.59 -21.50 5.05
C LEU A 435 -1.36 -22.38 6.30
N GLY A 436 -2.40 -23.05 6.81
CA GLY A 436 -2.31 -23.86 8.03
C GLY A 436 -2.02 -23.03 9.28
N LEU A 437 -2.44 -21.77 9.31
CA LEU A 437 -2.21 -20.83 10.40
C LEU A 437 -3.52 -20.52 11.15
N SER A 438 -3.42 -20.31 12.47
CA SER A 438 -4.52 -19.69 13.22
C SER A 438 -4.35 -18.17 13.22
N ARG A 439 -5.47 -17.44 13.31
CA ARG A 439 -5.45 -15.98 13.43
C ARG A 439 -4.57 -15.49 14.59
N GLU A 440 -4.68 -16.13 15.74
CA GLU A 440 -3.86 -15.83 16.93
C GLU A 440 -2.35 -15.97 16.66
N LYS A 441 -1.93 -17.05 15.99
CA LYS A 441 -0.51 -17.25 15.64
C LYS A 441 -0.02 -16.20 14.65
N ALA A 442 -0.84 -15.85 13.67
CA ALA A 442 -0.49 -14.82 12.70
C ALA A 442 -0.33 -13.43 13.35
N GLU A 443 -1.23 -13.09 14.29
CA GLU A 443 -1.14 -11.84 15.08
C GLU A 443 0.06 -11.84 16.04
N ASP A 444 0.37 -12.97 16.68
CA ASP A 444 1.56 -13.12 17.55
C ASP A 444 2.87 -12.93 16.78
N VAL A 445 2.94 -13.46 15.55
CA VAL A 445 4.09 -13.22 14.66
C VAL A 445 4.27 -11.72 14.40
N VAL A 446 3.20 -11.01 14.07
CA VAL A 446 3.26 -9.56 13.81
C VAL A 446 3.67 -8.81 15.06
N GLY A 447 3.10 -9.15 16.23
CA GLY A 447 3.48 -8.59 17.52
C GLY A 447 4.98 -8.68 17.78
N LYS A 448 5.57 -9.86 17.60
CA LYS A 448 7.02 -10.08 17.77
C LYS A 448 7.87 -9.25 16.81
N VAL A 449 7.43 -9.07 15.56
CA VAL A 449 8.14 -8.24 14.59
C VAL A 449 8.07 -6.75 14.99
N LEU A 450 6.93 -6.29 15.48
CA LEU A 450 6.75 -4.92 15.96
C LEU A 450 7.49 -4.65 17.28
N ASP A 451 7.67 -5.65 18.14
CA ASP A 451 8.54 -5.50 19.32
C ASP A 451 10.01 -5.21 18.93
N ALA A 452 10.42 -5.65 17.74
CA ALA A 452 11.73 -5.38 17.15
C ALA A 452 11.74 -4.17 16.19
N GLU A 453 10.70 -3.31 16.21
CA GLU A 453 10.50 -2.25 15.23
C GLU A 453 11.71 -1.31 15.08
N VAL A 454 12.26 -0.84 16.19
CA VAL A 454 13.39 0.11 16.18
C VAL A 454 14.57 -0.45 15.41
N LEU A 455 14.89 -1.72 15.64
CA LEU A 455 16.00 -2.41 14.99
C LEU A 455 15.75 -2.65 13.50
N LEU A 456 14.50 -2.95 13.12
CA LEU A 456 14.10 -3.10 11.71
C LEU A 456 14.15 -1.77 10.95
N ARG A 457 13.80 -0.65 11.59
CA ARG A 457 13.96 0.69 11.01
C ARG A 457 15.42 1.04 10.77
N GLU A 458 16.31 0.69 11.71
CA GLU A 458 17.75 0.84 11.52
C GLU A 458 18.24 0.05 10.32
N LEU A 459 17.83 -1.23 10.19
CA LEU A 459 18.17 -2.06 9.04
C LEU A 459 17.65 -1.46 7.73
N ALA A 460 16.40 -1.00 7.70
CA ALA A 460 15.79 -0.38 6.51
C ALA A 460 16.46 0.94 6.11
N SER A 461 16.99 1.70 7.08
CA SER A 461 17.72 2.94 6.80
C SER A 461 18.99 2.70 5.98
N GLN A 462 19.62 1.54 6.13
CA GLN A 462 20.84 1.16 5.41
C GLN A 462 20.56 0.93 3.90
N PHE A 463 19.36 0.45 3.56
CA PHE A 463 18.91 0.37 2.16
C PHE A 463 18.62 1.74 1.54
N SER A 464 18.42 2.77 2.35
CA SER A 464 18.13 4.13 1.88
C SER A 464 19.40 4.96 1.65
N GLN A 465 20.57 4.49 2.10
CA GLN A 465 21.86 5.18 2.00
C GLN A 465 22.74 4.68 0.85
N GLY A 466 22.32 3.62 0.15
CA GLY A 466 23.09 2.91 -0.87
C GLY A 466 22.88 3.35 -2.31
#